data_AF-A0A1V9FKS3-F1
#
_entry.id   AF-A0A1V9FKS3-F1
#
_cell.length_a   1.000
_cell.length_b   1.000
_cell.length_c   1.000
_cell.angle_alpha   90.00
_cell.angle_beta   90.00
_cell.angle_gamma   90.00
#
_symmetry.space_group_name_H-M   'P 1'
#
loop_
_entity.id
_entity.type
_entity.pdbx_description
1 polymer ?
#
loop_
_entity_poly.entity_id
_entity_poly.type
_entity_poly.pdbx_seq_one_letter_code
_entity_poly.pdbx_strand_id
1 'polypeptide(L)'
;MPVDQYHEPAQELSEETRTFARMITSLIEEAEAIGWYEQRISLEKNKDAKAIMEDAQQEEFKHFGMDLEFLLRKKPEWRTILKSVLFTTGDIVKLAKKGEEKVE
;
A
#
# COMPACT_ATOMS: atom_id res chain seq x y z
N MET A 1 -0.54 -5.00 -16.58
CA MET A 1 -0.45 -6.38 -17.10
C MET A 1 -1.64 -7.16 -16.57
N PRO A 2 -2.33 -8.02 -17.34
CA PRO A 2 -3.25 -8.94 -16.72
C PRO A 2 -2.44 -10.15 -16.26
N VAL A 3 -1.79 -10.01 -15.10
CA VAL A 3 -1.43 -11.18 -14.29
C VAL A 3 -2.69 -11.52 -13.51
N ASP A 4 -3.15 -12.77 -13.59
CA ASP A 4 -4.34 -13.21 -12.88
C ASP A 4 -4.31 -12.72 -11.43
N GLN A 5 -5.37 -12.01 -11.02
CA GLN A 5 -5.50 -11.39 -9.68
C GLN A 5 -5.28 -12.39 -8.52
N TYR A 6 -5.36 -13.69 -8.81
CA TYR A 6 -5.24 -14.77 -7.86
C TYR A 6 -4.12 -15.72 -8.27
N HIS A 7 -3.32 -16.14 -7.29
CA HIS A 7 -2.34 -17.21 -7.46
C HIS A 7 -2.92 -18.61 -7.24
N GLU A 8 -4.16 -18.70 -6.76
CA GLU A 8 -4.91 -19.94 -6.51
C GLU A 8 -6.25 -19.89 -7.26
N PRO A 9 -6.90 -21.03 -7.54
CA PRO A 9 -8.19 -21.08 -8.21
C PRO A 9 -9.24 -20.20 -7.51
N ALA A 10 -9.78 -19.21 -8.20
CA ALA A 10 -10.68 -18.22 -7.61
C ALA A 10 -11.95 -18.84 -6.98
N GLN A 11 -12.39 -20.00 -7.49
CA GLN A 11 -13.55 -20.73 -6.98
C GLN A 11 -13.28 -21.43 -5.63
N GLU A 12 -12.01 -21.63 -5.27
CA GLU A 12 -11.59 -22.24 -3.99
C GLU A 12 -11.36 -21.19 -2.90
N LEU A 13 -11.30 -19.91 -3.27
CA LEU A 13 -11.11 -18.80 -2.34
C LEU A 13 -12.44 -18.35 -1.73
N SER A 14 -12.43 -18.12 -0.42
CA SER A 14 -13.58 -17.50 0.27
C SER A 14 -13.83 -16.08 -0.24
N GLU A 15 -15.06 -15.59 -0.07
CA GLU A 15 -15.42 -14.21 -0.41
C GLU A 15 -14.55 -13.19 0.35
N GLU A 16 -14.19 -13.49 1.59
CA GLU A 16 -13.30 -12.66 2.40
C GLU A 16 -11.90 -12.60 1.79
N THR A 17 -11.31 -13.75 1.42
CA THR A 17 -9.98 -13.79 0.78
C THR A 17 -9.98 -13.07 -0.56
N ARG A 18 -11.05 -13.22 -1.36
CA ARG A 18 -11.19 -12.49 -2.63
C ARG A 18 -11.35 -10.98 -2.43
N THR A 19 -12.00 -10.55 -1.35
CA THR A 19 -12.07 -9.14 -0.95
C THR A 19 -10.70 -8.63 -0.53
N PHE A 20 -9.97 -9.40 0.28
CA PHE A 20 -8.62 -9.06 0.71
C PHE A 20 -7.68 -8.92 -0.50
N ALA A 21 -7.71 -9.87 -1.45
CA ALA A 21 -6.91 -9.82 -2.67
C ALA A 21 -7.22 -8.58 -3.53
N ARG A 22 -8.50 -8.19 -3.66
CA ARG A 22 -8.89 -6.94 -4.33
C ARG A 22 -8.24 -5.73 -3.68
N MET A 23 -8.35 -5.60 -2.36
CA MET A 23 -7.78 -4.45 -1.64
C MET A 23 -6.25 -4.43 -1.64
N ILE A 24 -5.59 -5.60 -1.64
CA ILE A 24 -4.15 -5.69 -1.84
C ILE A 24 -3.75 -5.22 -3.24
N THR A 25 -4.50 -5.63 -4.27
CA THR A 25 -4.24 -5.21 -5.65
C THR A 25 -4.36 -3.70 -5.78
N SER A 26 -5.41 -3.10 -5.22
CA SER A 26 -5.59 -1.64 -5.20
C SER A 26 -4.42 -0.94 -4.49
N LEU A 27 -4.03 -1.38 -3.28
CA LEU A 27 -2.88 -0.81 -2.58
C LEU A 27 -1.57 -0.88 -3.40
N ILE A 28 -1.36 -1.97 -4.15
CA ILE A 28 -0.20 -2.13 -5.04
C ILE A 28 -0.27 -1.12 -6.20
N GLU A 29 -1.43 -1.00 -6.86
CA GLU A 29 -1.63 -0.06 -7.97
C GLU A 29 -1.37 1.38 -7.53
N GLU A 30 -1.83 1.78 -6.34
CA GLU A 30 -1.54 3.11 -5.80
C GLU A 30 -0.05 3.34 -5.54
N ALA A 31 0.64 2.35 -4.98
CA ALA A 31 2.09 2.43 -4.76
C ALA A 31 2.87 2.53 -6.08
N GLU A 32 2.46 1.79 -7.11
CA GLU A 32 3.02 1.88 -8.46
C GLU A 32 2.80 3.27 -9.07
N ALA A 33 1.57 3.79 -8.99
CA ALA A 33 1.23 5.11 -9.49
C ALA A 33 2.05 6.22 -8.81
N ILE A 34 2.17 6.17 -7.48
CA ILE A 34 3.04 7.06 -6.70
C ILE A 34 4.48 7.03 -7.23
N GLY A 35 5.04 5.83 -7.40
CA GLY A 35 6.40 5.64 -7.87
C GLY A 35 6.62 6.10 -9.31
N TRP A 36 5.61 5.95 -10.18
CA TRP A 36 5.67 6.45 -11.55
C TRP A 36 5.60 7.98 -11.62
N TYR A 37 4.71 8.60 -10.85
CA TYR A 37 4.64 10.06 -10.80
C TYR A 37 5.91 10.66 -10.23
N GLU A 38 6.49 10.09 -9.17
CA GLU A 38 7.76 10.55 -8.59
C GLU A 38 8.86 10.65 -9.66
N GLN A 39 9.00 9.59 -10.47
CA GLN A 39 9.97 9.56 -11.57
C GLN A 39 9.66 10.60 -12.64
N ARG A 40 8.40 10.73 -13.07
CA ARG A 40 8.00 11.67 -14.13
C ARG A 40 8.19 13.12 -13.68
N ILE A 41 7.73 13.47 -12.47
CA ILE A 41 7.84 14.81 -11.86
C ILE A 41 9.31 15.25 -11.75
N SER A 42 10.23 14.31 -11.51
CA SER A 42 11.66 14.59 -11.40
C SER A 42 12.30 15.05 -12.72
N LEU A 43 11.74 14.66 -13.86
CA LEU A 43 12.28 14.95 -15.20
C LEU A 43 11.43 15.94 -16.02
N GLU A 44 10.16 16.14 -15.65
CA GLU A 44 9.22 16.96 -16.41
C GLU A 44 9.61 18.44 -16.42
N LYS A 45 9.58 19.04 -17.62
CA LYS A 45 9.95 20.44 -17.88
C LYS A 45 8.73 21.32 -18.12
N ASN A 46 7.64 20.76 -18.62
CA ASN A 46 6.39 21.48 -18.81
C ASN A 46 5.70 21.67 -17.44
N LYS A 47 5.47 22.93 -17.07
CA LYS A 47 4.93 23.29 -15.75
C LYS A 47 3.50 22.80 -15.53
N ASP A 48 2.68 22.82 -16.58
CA ASP A 48 1.28 22.40 -16.47
C ASP A 48 1.20 20.88 -16.30
N ALA A 49 1.97 20.12 -17.09
CA ALA A 49 2.06 18.67 -16.95
C ALA A 49 2.59 18.27 -15.57
N LYS A 50 3.62 18.96 -15.06
CA LYS A 50 4.16 18.73 -13.73
C LYS A 50 3.12 18.97 -12.64
N ALA A 51 2.39 20.09 -12.69
CA ALA A 51 1.35 20.40 -11.73
C ALA A 51 0.23 19.35 -11.72
N ILE A 52 -0.19 18.87 -12.89
CA ILE A 52 -1.18 17.78 -13.01
C ILE A 52 -0.67 16.49 -12.34
N MET A 53 0.59 16.13 -12.57
CA MET A 53 1.17 14.92 -11.99
C MET A 53 1.37 15.02 -10.48
N GLU A 54 1.75 16.19 -9.97
CA GLU A 54 1.87 16.45 -8.53
C GLU A 54 0.50 16.35 -7.82
N ASP A 55 -0.55 16.90 -8.43
CA ASP A 55 -1.92 16.80 -7.91
C ASP A 55 -2.41 15.34 -7.92
N ALA A 56 -2.23 14.64 -9.04
CA ALA A 56 -2.59 13.22 -9.15
C ALA A 56 -1.83 12.35 -8.12
N GLN A 57 -0.53 12.56 -7.93
CA GLN A 57 0.26 11.82 -6.95
C GLN A 57 -0.24 12.01 -5.51
N GLN A 58 -0.65 13.23 -5.15
CA GLN A 58 -1.18 13.51 -3.82
C GLN A 58 -2.49 12.77 -3.54
N GLU A 59 -3.35 12.64 -4.56
CA GLU A 59 -4.57 11.84 -4.49
C GLU A 59 -4.25 10.35 -4.24
N GLU A 60 -3.20 9.81 -4.88
CA GLU A 60 -2.82 8.41 -4.65
C GLU A 60 -2.27 8.15 -3.24
N PHE A 61 -1.65 9.13 -2.57
CA PHE A 61 -1.28 8.98 -1.15
C PHE A 61 -2.51 8.75 -0.27
N LYS A 62 -3.62 9.43 -0.59
CA LYS A 62 -4.89 9.27 0.13
C LYS A 62 -5.49 7.90 -0.16
N HIS A 63 -5.52 7.46 -1.42
CA HIS A 63 -6.02 6.13 -1.79
C HIS A 63 -5.20 5.01 -1.12
N PHE A 64 -3.87 5.09 -1.19
CA PHE A 64 -2.97 4.17 -0.52
C PHE A 64 -3.25 4.07 0.99
N GLY A 65 -3.42 5.21 1.67
CA GLY A 65 -3.72 5.24 3.10
C GLY A 65 -5.07 4.61 3.45
N MET A 66 -6.10 4.83 2.62
CA MET A 66 -7.42 4.25 2.80
C MET A 66 -7.40 2.72 2.65
N ASP A 67 -6.73 2.22 1.61
CA ASP A 67 -6.61 0.78 1.34
C ASP A 67 -5.80 0.08 2.42
N LEU A 68 -4.69 0.68 2.84
CA LEU A 68 -3.86 0.14 3.93
C LEU A 68 -4.68 0.01 5.22
N GLU A 69 -5.38 1.05 5.64
CA GLU A 69 -6.17 1.00 6.88
C GLU A 69 -7.29 -0.06 6.81
N PHE A 70 -7.94 -0.25 5.66
CA PHE A 70 -8.89 -1.35 5.50
C PHE A 70 -8.22 -2.71 5.77
N LEU A 71 -7.04 -2.95 5.18
CA LEU A 71 -6.30 -4.19 5.34
C LEU A 71 -5.85 -4.41 6.79
N LEU A 72 -5.40 -3.36 7.49
CA LEU A 72 -5.03 -3.43 8.91
C LEU A 72 -6.21 -3.77 9.82
N ARG A 73 -7.44 -3.34 9.46
CA ARG A 73 -8.65 -3.75 10.19
C ARG A 73 -9.00 -5.23 9.98
N LYS A 74 -8.55 -5.84 8.89
CA LYS A 74 -8.79 -7.25 8.56
C LYS A 74 -7.69 -8.20 9.07
N LYS A 75 -6.49 -7.69 9.39
CA LYS A 75 -5.36 -8.48 9.92
C LYS A 75 -4.80 -7.86 11.20
N PRO A 76 -5.31 -8.27 12.39
CA PRO A 76 -4.88 -7.72 13.68
C PRO A 76 -3.37 -7.85 13.95
N GLU A 77 -2.74 -8.94 13.49
CA GLU A 77 -1.30 -9.16 13.59
C GLU A 77 -0.53 -8.06 12.82
N TRP A 78 -0.91 -7.84 11.56
CA TRP A 78 -0.31 -6.82 10.71
C TRP A 78 -0.45 -5.43 11.33
N ARG A 79 -1.63 -5.12 11.88
CA ARG A 79 -1.88 -3.86 12.59
C ARG A 79 -0.98 -3.69 13.83
N THR A 80 -0.75 -4.77 14.57
CA THR A 80 0.09 -4.74 15.78
C THR A 80 1.55 -4.45 15.44
N ILE A 81 2.06 -5.10 14.38
CA ILE A 81 3.40 -4.84 13.86
C ILE A 81 3.51 -3.39 13.38
N LEU A 82 2.57 -2.90 12.56
CA LEU A 82 2.65 -1.55 12.01
C LEU A 82 2.56 -0.44 13.05
N LYS A 83 1.81 -0.64 14.15
CA LYS A 83 1.81 0.32 15.28
C LYS A 83 3.17 0.50 15.93
N SER A 84 4.08 -0.47 15.79
CA SER A 84 5.43 -0.38 16.35
C SER A 84 6.39 0.38 15.43
N VAL A 85 6.08 0.55 14.13
CA VAL A 85 6.96 1.21 13.14
C VAL A 85 6.43 2.57 12.67
N LEU A 86 5.11 2.70 12.44
CA LEU A 86 4.55 3.91 11.86
C LEU A 86 4.56 5.07 12.85
N PHE A 87 4.85 6.28 12.36
CA PHE A 87 4.89 7.52 13.14
C PHE A 87 5.89 7.51 14.30
N THR A 88 6.95 6.72 14.17
CA THR A 88 8.04 6.65 15.14
C THR A 88 9.34 7.17 14.54
N THR A 89 10.34 7.40 15.40
CA THR A 89 11.72 7.72 14.98
C THR A 89 12.65 6.57 15.39
N GLY A 90 13.79 6.44 14.71
CA GLY A 90 14.81 5.45 15.03
C GLY A 90 14.89 4.30 14.03
N ASP A 91 15.44 3.18 14.49
CA ASP A 91 15.75 2.00 13.67
C ASP A 91 14.48 1.20 13.35
N ILE A 92 14.01 1.32 12.11
CA ILE A 92 12.76 0.68 11.63
C ILE A 92 12.81 -0.84 11.79
N VAL A 93 13.95 -1.49 11.52
CA VAL A 93 14.07 -2.96 11.60
C VAL A 93 13.94 -3.42 13.04
N LYS A 94 14.61 -2.74 13.98
CA LYS A 94 14.48 -3.06 15.42
C LYS A 94 13.05 -2.84 15.93
N LEU A 95 12.39 -1.78 15.46
CA LEU A 95 11.01 -1.47 15.84
C LEU A 95 10.01 -2.49 15.28
N ALA A 96 10.20 -2.93 14.03
CA ALA A 96 9.41 -3.97 13.41
C ALA A 96 9.52 -5.29 14.17
N LYS A 97 10.76 -5.70 14.51
CA LYS A 97 11.01 -6.92 15.32
C LYS A 97 10.31 -6.88 16.68
N LYS A 98 10.38 -5.74 17.38
CA LYS A 98 9.62 -5.55 18.64
C LYS A 98 8.11 -5.60 18.44
N GLY A 99 7.61 -5.29 17.24
CA GLY A 99 6.19 -5.42 16.89
C GLY A 99 5.79 -6.87 16.64
N GLU A 100 6.66 -7.61 15.95
CA GLU A 100 6.52 -9.05 15.67
C GLU A 100 6.50 -9.87 16.96
N GLU A 101 7.42 -9.61 17.90
CA GLU A 101 7.48 -10.24 19.23
C GLU A 101 6.20 -10.03 20.09
N LYS A 102 5.28 -9.13 19.70
CA LYS A 102 3.98 -8.93 20.38
C LYS A 102 2.85 -9.78 19.80
N VAL A 103 3.09 -10.40 18.65
CA VAL A 103 2.13 -11.22 17.92
C VAL A 103 2.44 -12.72 18.12
N GLU A 104 3.70 -13.06 18.37
CA GLU A 104 4.14 -14.37 18.86
C GLU A 104 3.68 -14.64 20.30
#